data_AF-A0A7Y3KXL2-F1
#
_entry.id   AF-A0A7Y3KXL2-F1
#
_cell.length_a   1.000
_cell.length_b   1.000
_cell.length_c   1.000
_cell.angle_alpha   90.00
_cell.angle_beta   90.00
_cell.angle_gamma   90.00
#
_symmetry.space_group_name_H-M   'P 1'
#
loop_
_entity.id
_entity.type
_entity.pdbx_description
1 polymer ?
#
loop_
_entity_poly.entity_id
_entity_poly.type
_entity_poly.pdbx_seq_one_letter_code
_entity_poly.pdbx_strand_id
1 'polypeptide(L)'
;MSRVEFTSVRGWSARTRRIQVRLGRWLTTATYTQKWLVLGSVIGIIAGLGAIVFYETLRIATYVFLQVLGGYQVPLPTAEGGRVASASFARPWAIPLIACGGALAGAIIVFRFAPEAEGHGTDAAIAA
;
A
#
# COMPACT_ATOMS: atom_id res chain seq x y z
N MET A 1 -54.54 12.23 4.64
CA MET A 1 -53.39 13.16 4.55
C MET A 1 -52.30 12.58 5.45
N SER A 2 -51.09 12.20 5.04
CA SER A 2 -50.33 12.24 3.79
C SER A 2 -49.30 11.11 3.87
N ARG A 3 -49.26 10.26 2.84
CA ARG A 3 -48.37 9.10 2.69
C ARG A 3 -46.95 9.62 2.43
N VAL A 4 -45.99 9.30 3.30
CA VAL A 4 -44.58 9.68 3.11
C VAL A 4 -43.97 8.70 2.11
N GLU A 5 -43.72 9.16 0.90
CA GLU A 5 -43.08 8.39 -0.16
C GLU A 5 -41.57 8.27 0.10
N PHE A 6 -41.11 7.04 0.25
CA PHE A 6 -39.70 6.69 0.17
C PHE A 6 -39.20 6.95 -1.26
N THR A 7 -38.53 8.09 -1.48
CA THR A 7 -37.82 8.34 -2.72
C THR A 7 -36.67 7.35 -2.85
N SER A 8 -36.85 6.39 -3.75
CA SER A 8 -35.85 5.40 -4.08
C SER A 8 -34.62 6.06 -4.71
N VAL A 9 -33.46 5.94 -4.06
CA VAL A 9 -32.15 6.19 -4.67
C VAL A 9 -31.84 4.99 -5.59
N ARG A 10 -32.54 4.94 -6.72
CA ARG A 10 -32.29 4.00 -7.81
C ARG A 10 -31.53 4.72 -8.90
N GLY A 11 -30.29 4.32 -9.11
CA GLY A 11 -29.64 4.48 -10.40
C GLY A 11 -28.18 4.86 -10.30
N TRP A 12 -27.30 3.89 -10.07
CA TRP A 12 -25.88 4.06 -10.40
C TRP A 12 -25.10 2.74 -10.63
N SER A 13 -25.75 1.69 -11.17
CA SER A 13 -25.04 0.41 -11.40
C SER A 13 -25.36 -0.30 -12.72
N ALA A 14 -25.95 0.39 -13.70
CA ALA A 14 -26.33 -0.24 -14.97
C ALA A 14 -25.22 -0.29 -16.04
N ARG A 15 -24.06 0.36 -15.82
CA ARG A 15 -22.99 0.45 -16.84
C ARG A 15 -21.87 -0.59 -16.68
N THR A 16 -21.66 -1.13 -15.49
CA THR A 16 -20.55 -2.06 -15.18
C THR A 16 -20.82 -3.52 -15.56
N ARG A 17 -22.09 -3.92 -15.76
CA ARG A 17 -22.46 -5.33 -16.01
C ARG A 17 -22.16 -5.87 -17.40
N ARG A 18 -21.86 -5.03 -18.42
CA ARG A 18 -21.66 -5.52 -19.80
C ARG A 18 -20.27 -6.10 -20.06
N ILE A 19 -19.26 -5.62 -19.34
CA ILE A 19 -17.87 -6.11 -19.48
C ILE A 19 -17.69 -7.43 -18.73
N GLN A 20 -18.34 -7.57 -17.57
CA GLN A 20 -18.22 -8.76 -16.71
C GLN A 20 -18.76 -10.05 -17.36
N VAL A 21 -19.82 -9.96 -18.18
CA VAL A 21 -20.50 -11.16 -18.73
C VAL A 21 -19.78 -11.74 -19.96
N ARG A 22 -18.93 -10.96 -20.64
CA ARG A 22 -18.06 -11.49 -21.72
C ARG A 22 -16.81 -12.13 -21.13
N LEU A 23 -16.11 -11.48 -20.20
CA LEU A 23 -14.87 -12.03 -19.61
C LEU A 23 -15.10 -13.34 -18.83
N GLY A 24 -16.21 -13.45 -18.09
CA GLY A 24 -16.53 -14.67 -17.33
C GLY A 24 -16.73 -15.92 -18.20
N ARG A 25 -17.23 -15.76 -19.43
CA ARG A 25 -17.42 -16.87 -20.37
C ARG A 25 -16.13 -17.35 -21.03
N TRP A 26 -15.20 -16.43 -21.31
CA TRP A 26 -13.87 -16.78 -21.84
C TRP A 26 -13.00 -17.50 -20.81
N LEU A 27 -13.14 -17.14 -19.53
CA LEU A 27 -12.44 -17.85 -18.46
C LEU A 27 -12.95 -19.28 -18.30
N THR A 28 -14.26 -19.56 -18.38
CA THR A 28 -14.79 -20.91 -18.18
C THR A 28 -14.34 -21.94 -19.21
N THR A 29 -14.08 -21.52 -20.45
CA THR A 29 -13.66 -22.40 -21.57
C THR A 29 -12.14 -22.58 -21.65
N ALA A 30 -11.37 -21.75 -20.94
CA ALA A 30 -9.93 -21.80 -20.92
C ALA A 30 -9.42 -23.00 -20.09
N THR A 31 -8.37 -23.66 -20.56
CA THR A 31 -7.69 -24.76 -19.86
C THR A 31 -7.24 -24.29 -18.46
N TYR A 32 -7.16 -25.23 -17.51
CA TYR A 32 -6.83 -24.96 -16.11
C TYR A 32 -5.66 -23.98 -15.95
N THR A 33 -4.58 -24.20 -16.71
CA THR A 33 -3.38 -23.35 -16.74
C THR A 33 -3.64 -21.89 -17.10
N GLN A 34 -4.53 -21.64 -18.06
CA GLN A 34 -4.80 -20.28 -18.56
C GLN A 34 -5.62 -19.46 -17.56
N LYS A 35 -6.48 -20.09 -16.76
CA LYS A 35 -7.19 -19.44 -15.65
C LYS A 35 -6.23 -18.95 -14.56
N TRP A 36 -5.31 -19.83 -14.13
CA TRP A 36 -4.31 -19.50 -13.11
C TRP A 36 -3.32 -18.44 -13.59
N LEU A 37 -2.93 -18.48 -14.87
CA LEU A 37 -2.05 -17.48 -15.46
C LEU A 37 -2.68 -16.08 -15.45
N VAL A 38 -3.96 -15.97 -15.81
CA VAL A 38 -4.67 -14.68 -15.78
C VAL A 38 -4.82 -14.18 -14.33
N LEU A 39 -5.18 -15.06 -13.40
CA LEU A 39 -5.34 -14.69 -11.99
C LEU A 39 -4.01 -14.23 -11.37
N GLY A 40 -2.93 -14.98 -11.57
CA GLY A 40 -1.59 -14.61 -11.10
C GLY A 40 -1.10 -13.30 -11.70
N SER A 41 -1.37 -13.06 -12.99
CA SER A 41 -1.02 -11.79 -13.64
C SER A 41 -1.74 -10.60 -13.01
N VAL A 42 -3.04 -10.74 -12.72
CA VAL A 42 -3.83 -9.67 -12.07
C VAL A 42 -3.32 -9.40 -10.66
N ILE A 43 -3.07 -10.44 -9.87
CA ILE A 43 -2.53 -10.32 -8.50
C ILE A 43 -1.16 -9.64 -8.54
N GLY A 44 -0.28 -10.07 -9.45
CA GLY A 44 1.06 -9.49 -9.61
C GLY A 44 1.03 -8.01 -9.98
N ILE A 45 0.11 -7.58 -10.87
CA ILE A 45 -0.04 -6.16 -11.21
C ILE A 45 -0.47 -5.34 -9.99
N ILE A 46 -1.46 -5.82 -9.23
CA ILE A 46 -1.96 -5.10 -8.05
C ILE A 46 -0.88 -5.02 -6.96
N ALA A 47 -0.21 -6.14 -6.68
CA ALA A 47 0.88 -6.20 -5.70
C ALA A 47 2.07 -5.32 -6.12
N GLY A 48 2.43 -5.33 -7.41
CA GLY A 48 3.51 -4.50 -7.95
C GLY A 48 3.20 -3.00 -7.85
N LEU A 49 1.98 -2.58 -8.17
CA LEU A 49 1.56 -1.19 -7.98
C LEU A 49 1.58 -0.79 -6.50
N GLY A 50 1.11 -1.67 -5.61
CA GLY A 50 1.21 -1.47 -4.17
C GLY A 50 2.64 -1.28 -3.68
N ALA A 51 3.57 -2.11 -4.19
CA ALA A 51 4.99 -2.02 -3.86
C ALA A 51 5.61 -0.69 -4.32
N ILE A 52 5.26 -0.19 -5.50
CA ILE A 52 5.77 1.11 -6.01
C ILE A 52 5.30 2.25 -5.11
N VAL A 53 4.00 2.30 -4.79
CA VAL A 53 3.45 3.34 -3.91
C VAL A 53 4.08 3.28 -2.52
N PHE A 54 4.26 2.07 -1.99
CA PHE A 54 4.91 1.86 -0.70
C PHE A 54 6.36 2.36 -0.71
N TYR A 55 7.12 2.02 -1.74
CA TYR A 55 8.51 2.47 -1.90
C TYR A 55 8.62 4.00 -1.98
N GLU A 56 7.78 4.65 -2.78
CA GLU A 56 7.77 6.12 -2.86
C GLU A 56 7.39 6.77 -1.53
N THR A 57 6.43 6.18 -0.81
CA THR A 57 6.04 6.66 0.52
C THR A 57 7.20 6.55 1.50
N LEU A 58 7.95 5.44 1.49
CA LEU A 58 9.16 5.28 2.30
C LEU A 58 10.20 6.33 1.94
N ARG A 59 10.44 6.58 0.66
CA ARG A 59 11.40 7.58 0.18
C ARG A 59 11.04 8.98 0.67
N ILE A 60 9.77 9.37 0.58
CA ILE A 60 9.27 10.66 1.07
C ILE A 60 9.40 10.72 2.60
N ALA A 61 9.03 9.67 3.31
CA ALA A 61 9.15 9.58 4.76
C ALA A 61 10.62 9.77 5.19
N THR A 62 11.56 9.05 4.57
CA THR A 62 13.00 9.19 4.85
C THR A 62 13.47 10.63 4.62
N TYR A 63 13.04 11.28 3.53
CA TYR A 63 13.37 12.68 3.27
C TYR A 63 12.83 13.62 4.37
N VAL A 64 11.55 13.50 4.72
CA VAL A 64 10.92 14.36 5.74
C VAL A 64 11.59 14.13 7.10
N PHE A 65 11.77 12.88 7.50
CA PHE A 65 12.29 12.53 8.81
C PHE A 65 13.79 12.79 8.95
N LEU A 66 14.62 12.31 8.02
CA LEU A 66 16.07 12.45 8.15
C LEU A 66 16.57 13.79 7.62
N GLN A 67 16.10 14.24 6.45
CA GLN A 67 16.64 15.44 5.83
C GLN A 67 16.01 16.72 6.39
N VAL A 68 14.69 16.77 6.59
CA VAL A 68 14.02 17.98 7.11
C VAL A 68 14.11 18.07 8.64
N LEU A 69 13.77 17.01 9.36
CA LEU A 69 13.77 17.01 10.82
C LEU A 69 15.15 16.73 11.44
N GLY A 70 15.86 15.71 10.96
CA GLY A 70 17.20 15.33 11.44
C GLY A 70 18.35 16.19 10.88
N GLY A 71 18.12 16.90 9.78
CA GLY A 71 19.14 17.68 9.07
C GLY A 71 20.26 16.83 8.49
N TYR A 72 19.99 15.56 8.16
CA TYR A 72 20.96 14.61 7.62
C TYR A 72 20.62 14.23 6.18
N GLN A 73 21.59 14.43 5.29
CA GLN A 73 21.48 14.00 3.90
C GLN A 73 21.99 12.58 3.77
N VAL A 74 21.05 11.66 3.50
CA VAL A 74 21.36 10.26 3.24
C VAL A 74 22.09 10.14 1.91
N PRO A 75 23.24 9.44 1.84
CA PRO A 75 23.89 9.15 0.57
C PRO A 75 22.97 8.30 -0.30
N LEU A 76 22.75 8.74 -1.54
CA LEU A 76 22.02 7.95 -2.51
C LEU A 76 22.99 7.01 -3.22
N PRO A 77 22.60 5.74 -3.46
CA PRO A 77 23.36 4.83 -4.32
C PRO A 77 23.69 5.51 -5.65
N THR A 78 24.85 5.18 -6.24
CA THR A 78 25.26 5.74 -7.53
C THR A 78 24.21 5.52 -8.63
N ALA A 79 23.48 4.39 -8.57
CA ALA A 79 22.38 4.07 -9.47
C ALA A 79 21.11 4.93 -9.29
N GLU A 80 20.99 5.67 -8.18
CA GLU A 80 19.84 6.54 -7.84
C GLU A 80 20.20 8.04 -7.88
N GLY A 81 21.31 8.40 -8.53
CA GLY A 81 21.72 9.79 -8.75
C GLY A 81 22.87 10.29 -7.87
N GLY A 82 23.51 9.41 -7.08
CA GLY A 82 24.85 9.64 -6.51
C GLY A 82 25.02 10.92 -5.70
N ARG A 83 24.25 11.08 -4.62
CA ARG A 83 24.40 12.24 -3.71
C ARG A 83 25.42 11.96 -2.61
N VAL A 84 26.30 12.93 -2.37
CA VAL A 84 27.31 12.89 -1.31
C VAL A 84 26.62 13.05 0.05
N ALA A 85 26.99 12.21 1.01
CA ALA A 85 26.43 12.25 2.38
C ALA A 85 26.78 13.56 3.10
N SER A 86 25.90 14.02 3.98
CA SER A 86 26.24 15.09 4.93
C SER A 86 27.25 14.59 5.97
N ALA A 87 28.30 15.38 6.24
CA ALA A 87 29.38 15.01 7.16
C ALA A 87 28.96 14.85 8.63
N SER A 88 27.83 15.42 9.06
CA SER A 88 27.30 15.27 10.41
C SER A 88 25.78 15.53 10.46
N PHE A 89 25.12 15.01 11.50
CA PHE A 89 23.73 15.31 11.80
C PHE A 89 23.62 16.70 12.42
N ALA A 90 22.81 17.58 11.83
CA ALA A 90 22.57 18.90 12.42
C ALA A 90 21.76 18.82 13.73
N ARG A 91 20.90 17.79 13.89
CA ARG A 91 20.02 17.62 15.06
C ARG A 91 19.91 16.15 15.49
N PRO A 92 20.97 15.57 16.09
CA PRO A 92 20.99 14.15 16.46
C PRO A 92 19.92 13.76 17.49
N TRP A 93 19.48 14.70 18.34
CA TRP A 93 18.40 14.48 19.31
C TRP A 93 17.02 14.25 18.67
N ALA A 94 16.82 14.65 17.41
CA ALA A 94 15.55 14.46 16.72
C ALA A 94 15.32 13.00 16.28
N ILE A 95 16.40 12.23 16.05
CA ILE A 95 16.34 10.84 15.59
C ILE A 95 15.57 9.92 16.56
N PRO A 96 15.89 9.86 17.87
CA PRO A 96 15.14 9.02 18.79
C PRO A 96 13.66 9.43 18.90
N LEU A 97 13.35 10.73 18.86
CA LEU A 97 11.95 11.19 18.90
C LEU A 97 11.16 10.75 17.68
N ILE A 98 11.77 10.83 16.50
CA ILE A 98 11.15 10.39 15.25
C ILE A 98 10.97 8.87 15.24
N ALA A 99 11.99 8.12 15.65
CA ALA A 99 11.92 6.66 15.70
C ALA A 99 10.85 6.18 16.69
N CYS A 100 10.85 6.72 17.92
CA CYS A 100 9.84 6.39 18.93
C CYS A 100 8.44 6.85 18.48
N GLY A 101 8.31 8.04 17.91
CA GLY A 101 7.03 8.56 17.41
C GLY A 101 6.48 7.72 16.26
N GLY A 102 7.33 7.34 15.30
CA GLY A 102 6.97 6.46 14.19
C GLY A 102 6.57 5.06 14.67
N ALA A 103 7.33 4.48 15.61
CA ALA A 103 7.01 3.19 16.20
C ALA A 103 5.68 3.24 16.97
N LEU A 104 5.42 4.29 17.75
CA LEU A 104 4.18 4.46 18.48
C LEU A 104 2.98 4.63 17.55
N ALA A 105 3.11 5.46 16.52
CA ALA A 105 2.06 5.65 15.52
C ALA A 105 1.75 4.34 14.77
N GLY A 106 2.79 3.61 14.35
CA GLY A 106 2.66 2.29 13.72
C GLY A 106 1.97 1.30 14.64
N ALA A 107 2.38 1.22 15.90
CA ALA A 107 1.75 0.36 16.90
C ALA A 107 0.26 0.69 17.08
N ILE A 108 -0.10 1.97 17.24
CA ILE A 108 -1.50 2.38 17.38
C ILE A 108 -2.33 1.96 16.16
N ILE A 109 -1.80 2.08 14.95
CA ILE A 109 -2.49 1.68 13.72
C ILE A 109 -2.72 0.16 13.71
N VAL A 110 -1.68 -0.63 13.97
CA VAL A 110 -1.77 -2.11 13.95
C VAL A 110 -2.73 -2.61 15.02
N PHE A 111 -2.50 -2.24 16.29
CA PHE A 111 -3.31 -2.71 17.41
C PHE A 111 -4.78 -2.28 17.33
N ARG A 112 -5.09 -1.18 16.65
CA ARG A 112 -6.48 -0.70 16.52
C ARG A 112 -7.22 -1.28 15.33
N PHE A 113 -6.56 -1.46 14.18
CA PHE A 113 -7.25 -1.75 12.93
C PHE A 113 -7.04 -3.17 12.40
N ALA A 114 -5.88 -3.77 12.65
CA ALA A 114 -5.51 -5.09 12.10
C ALA A 114 -4.49 -5.77 13.02
N PRO A 115 -4.91 -6.29 14.19
CA PRO A 115 -4.01 -7.01 15.11
C PRO A 115 -3.41 -8.27 14.47
N GLU A 116 -4.06 -8.84 13.45
CA GLU A 116 -3.52 -9.93 12.64
C GLU A 116 -2.29 -9.55 11.79
N ALA A 117 -2.04 -8.24 11.61
CA ALA A 117 -0.85 -7.73 10.93
C ALA A 117 0.37 -7.57 11.88
N GLU A 118 0.27 -8.06 13.11
CA GLU A 118 1.42 -8.13 14.01
C GLU A 118 2.50 -9.07 13.49
N GLY A 119 3.76 -8.66 13.60
CA GLY A 119 4.91 -9.46 13.20
C GLY A 119 5.25 -9.36 11.71
N HIS A 120 5.81 -10.44 11.16
CA HIS A 120 6.41 -10.45 9.82
C HIS A 120 5.37 -10.65 8.71
N GLY A 121 4.16 -11.07 9.06
CA GLY A 121 3.08 -11.44 8.13
C GLY A 121 3.30 -12.78 7.38
N THR A 122 4.53 -13.29 7.33
CA THR A 122 4.87 -14.58 6.68
C THR A 122 4.23 -15.77 7.38
N ASP A 123 4.19 -15.76 8.72
CA ASP A 123 3.60 -16.85 9.49
C ASP A 123 2.08 -16.93 9.27
N ALA A 124 1.42 -15.76 9.17
CA ALA A 124 0.01 -15.67 8.82
C ALA A 124 -0.26 -16.18 7.40
N ALA A 125 0.66 -15.95 6.46
CA ALA A 125 0.53 -16.45 5.09
C ALA A 125 0.76 -17.97 4.98
N ILE A 126 1.61 -18.56 5.83
CA ILE A 126 1.83 -20.02 5.89
C ILE A 126 0.64 -20.72 6.57
N ALA A 127 0.01 -20.07 7.55
CA ALA A 127 -1.11 -20.62 8.31
C ALA A 127 -2.48 -20.47 7.62
N ALA A 128 -2.59 -19.61 6.59
CA ALA A 128 -3.82 -19.36 5.82
C ALA A 128 -4.09 -20.42 4.75
#